data_AF-A0A8S3HTZ1-F1
#
_entry.id   AF-A0A8S3HTZ1-F1
#
_cell.length_a   1.000
_cell.length_b   1.000
_cell.length_c   1.000
_cell.angle_alpha   90.00
_cell.angle_beta   90.00
_cell.angle_gamma   90.00
#
_symmetry.space_group_name_H-M   'P 1'
#
loop_
_entity.id
_entity.type
_entity.pdbx_description
1 polymer ?
#
loop_
_entity_poly.entity_id
_entity_poly.type
_entity_poly.pdbx_seq_one_letter_code
_entity_poly.pdbx_strand_id
1 'polypeptide(L)'
;MKTKSLRFFNQQSCVHPSLHAVWSIWAPKNDKSKMASLAFSGLSALSWTIIWFYVTTESPFTHPTISVEEVKYIEDNMDKDILRKDTIRWKAVLTSLPVWAIIAAHFKANWAAYVMLTELPTFLVKALDFRIDT
;
A
#
# COMPACT_ATOMS: atom_id res chain seq x y z
N MET A 1 34.68 -11.55 -42.10
CA MET A 1 35.32 -10.78 -41.01
C MET A 1 34.37 -10.77 -39.80
N LYS A 2 34.35 -11.87 -39.03
CA LYS A 2 33.38 -12.20 -37.96
C LYS A 2 34.04 -12.08 -36.57
N THR A 3 34.33 -10.87 -36.08
CA THR A 3 35.06 -10.73 -34.79
C THR A 3 34.52 -9.69 -33.82
N LYS A 4 33.39 -9.01 -34.10
CA LYS A 4 32.78 -8.04 -33.14
C LYS A 4 31.65 -8.59 -32.28
N SER A 5 31.01 -9.72 -32.64
CA SER A 5 29.84 -10.25 -31.91
C SER A 5 30.18 -10.95 -30.59
N LEU A 6 31.37 -11.54 -30.46
CA LEU A 6 31.78 -12.32 -29.28
C LEU A 6 32.22 -11.48 -28.06
N ARG A 7 32.40 -10.16 -28.20
CA ARG A 7 32.73 -9.28 -27.05
C ARG A 7 31.52 -8.79 -26.26
N PHE A 8 30.33 -8.81 -26.85
CA PHE A 8 29.09 -8.42 -26.15
C PHE A 8 28.58 -9.52 -25.22
N PHE A 9 28.82 -10.79 -25.55
CA PHE A 9 28.37 -11.91 -24.71
C PHE A 9 29.18 -12.09 -23.42
N ASN A 10 30.43 -11.60 -23.38
CA ASN A 10 31.29 -11.71 -22.21
C ASN A 10 31.09 -10.55 -21.20
N GLN A 11 30.35 -9.50 -21.57
CA GLN A 11 30.03 -8.40 -20.66
C GLN A 11 28.81 -8.69 -19.76
N GLN A 12 27.87 -9.55 -20.18
CA GLN A 12 26.69 -9.89 -19.38
C GLN A 12 27.04 -10.76 -18.15
N SER A 13 28.13 -11.53 -18.19
CA SER A 13 28.58 -12.39 -17.08
C SER A 13 29.30 -11.64 -15.95
N CYS A 14 29.87 -10.46 -16.21
CA CYS A 14 30.63 -9.69 -15.22
C CYS A 14 29.76 -8.77 -14.35
N VAL A 15 28.54 -8.45 -14.79
CA VAL A 15 27.65 -7.51 -14.07
C VAL A 15 27.06 -8.16 -12.81
N HIS A 16 26.73 -9.45 -12.87
CA HIS A 16 26.12 -10.17 -11.75
C HIS A 16 27.02 -10.31 -10.51
N PRO A 17 28.32 -10.69 -10.62
CA PRO A 17 29.21 -10.74 -9.46
C PRO A 17 29.63 -9.35 -8.97
N SER A 18 29.75 -8.36 -9.86
CA SER A 18 30.09 -7.00 -9.47
C SER A 18 28.94 -6.30 -8.74
N LEU A 19 27.68 -6.56 -9.13
CA LEU A 19 26.50 -6.08 -8.39
C LEU A 19 26.42 -6.70 -6.98
N HIS A 20 26.74 -8.01 -6.86
CA HIS A 20 26.81 -8.70 -5.57
C HIS A 20 27.96 -8.20 -4.69
N ALA A 21 29.08 -7.80 -5.29
CA ALA A 21 30.22 -7.19 -4.59
C ALA A 21 29.92 -5.75 -4.13
N VAL A 22 29.20 -4.96 -4.93
CA VAL A 22 28.78 -3.61 -4.54
C VAL A 22 27.82 -3.66 -3.35
N TRP A 23 26.85 -4.58 -3.35
CA TRP A 23 25.93 -4.78 -2.22
C TRP A 23 26.60 -5.41 -1.00
N SER A 24 27.69 -6.17 -1.16
CA SER A 24 28.42 -6.74 -0.02
C SER A 24 29.26 -5.69 0.73
N ILE A 25 29.71 -4.64 0.03
CA ILE A 25 30.53 -3.54 0.57
C ILE A 25 29.66 -2.45 1.23
N TRP A 26 28.46 -2.18 0.70
CA TRP A 26 27.62 -1.06 1.16
C TRP A 26 26.59 -1.41 2.24
N ALA A 27 26.38 -2.68 2.57
CA ALA A 27 25.39 -3.09 3.57
C ALA A 27 26.04 -3.38 4.95
N PRO A 28 25.80 -2.55 5.99
CA PRO A 28 26.23 -2.83 7.37
C PRO A 28 25.76 -4.23 7.80
N LYS A 29 26.64 -5.05 8.39
CA LYS A 29 26.34 -6.46 8.74
C LYS A 29 25.07 -6.62 9.59
N ASN A 30 24.72 -5.60 10.38
CA ASN A 30 23.55 -5.61 11.28
C ASN A 30 22.23 -5.17 10.62
N ASP A 31 22.25 -4.65 9.38
CA ASP A 31 21.06 -4.14 8.69
C ASP A 31 20.72 -4.91 7.40
N LYS A 32 21.50 -5.93 7.04
CA LYS A 32 21.25 -6.79 5.87
C LYS A 32 19.87 -7.45 5.92
N SER A 33 19.43 -7.87 7.11
CA SER A 33 18.08 -8.41 7.35
C SER A 33 16.99 -7.37 7.12
N LYS A 34 17.22 -6.11 7.51
CA LYS A 34 16.28 -5.00 7.25
C LYS A 34 16.14 -4.72 5.76
N MET A 35 17.26 -4.65 5.04
CA MET A 35 17.23 -4.46 3.58
C MET A 35 16.53 -5.62 2.87
N ALA A 36 16.78 -6.87 3.29
CA ALA A 36 16.08 -8.04 2.75
C ALA A 36 14.58 -8.00 3.06
N SER A 37 14.18 -7.59 4.27
CA SER A 37 12.76 -7.44 4.63
C SER A 37 12.07 -6.35 3.80
N LEU A 38 12.73 -5.21 3.56
CA LEU A 38 12.22 -4.12 2.74
C LEU A 38 12.09 -4.52 1.27
N ALA A 39 13.04 -5.29 0.75
CA ALA A 39 12.98 -5.82 -0.60
C ALA A 39 11.81 -6.80 -0.75
N PHE A 40 11.63 -7.73 0.19
CA PHE A 40 10.51 -8.67 0.17
C PHE A 40 9.15 -7.98 0.31
N SER A 41 9.01 -7.05 1.26
CA SER A 41 7.77 -6.28 1.44
C SER A 41 7.47 -5.36 0.26
N GLY A 42 8.52 -4.81 -0.38
CA GLY A 42 8.39 -4.01 -1.58
C GLY A 42 7.89 -4.84 -2.76
N LEU A 43 8.46 -6.04 -2.97
CA LEU A 43 8.04 -6.95 -4.03
C LEU A 43 6.61 -7.46 -3.84
N SER A 44 6.19 -7.76 -2.61
CA SER A 44 4.82 -8.18 -2.33
C SER A 44 3.83 -7.04 -2.56
N ALA A 45 4.14 -5.81 -2.14
CA ALA A 45 3.32 -4.63 -2.38
C ALA A 45 3.18 -4.32 -3.89
N LEU A 46 4.28 -4.42 -4.64
CA LEU A 46 4.25 -4.24 -6.10
C LEU A 46 3.41 -5.31 -6.79
N SER A 47 3.60 -6.58 -6.42
CA SER A 47 2.83 -7.69 -6.97
C SER A 47 1.33 -7.52 -6.70
N TRP A 48 0.96 -7.13 -5.48
CA TRP A 48 -0.42 -6.86 -5.10
C TRP A 48 -1.01 -5.68 -5.89
N THR A 49 -0.24 -4.61 -6.08
CA THR A 49 -0.66 -3.43 -6.85
C THR A 49 -0.93 -3.80 -8.31
N ILE A 50 -0.07 -4.61 -8.92
CA ILE A 50 -0.25 -5.09 -10.29
C ILE A 50 -1.52 -5.93 -10.40
N ILE A 51 -1.75 -6.87 -9.47
CA ILE A 51 -2.99 -7.66 -9.43
C ILE A 51 -4.21 -6.74 -9.31
N TRP A 52 -4.16 -5.76 -8.42
CA TRP A 52 -5.24 -4.79 -8.25
C TRP A 52 -5.55 -4.03 -9.54
N PHE A 53 -4.53 -3.52 -10.24
CA PHE A 53 -4.72 -2.86 -11.53
C PHE A 53 -5.39 -3.74 -12.59
N TYR A 54 -5.16 -5.06 -12.57
CA TYR A 54 -5.86 -5.98 -13.48
C TYR A 54 -7.29 -6.29 -13.04
N VAL A 55 -7.55 -6.32 -11.73
CA VAL A 55 -8.87 -6.68 -11.18
C VAL A 55 -9.82 -5.49 -11.18
N THR A 56 -9.33 -4.28 -10.96
CA THR A 56 -10.19 -3.11 -10.79
C THR A 56 -10.30 -2.29 -12.05
N THR A 57 -11.53 -2.18 -12.55
CA THR A 57 -11.89 -1.29 -13.64
C THR A 57 -12.74 -0.16 -13.07
N GLU A 58 -12.54 1.05 -13.58
CA GLU A 58 -13.19 2.27 -13.04
C GLU A 58 -14.71 2.32 -13.32
N SER A 59 -15.21 1.45 -14.19
CA SER A 59 -16.61 1.46 -14.60
C SER A 59 -17.06 0.05 -14.99
N PRO A 60 -18.21 -0.41 -14.47
CA PRO A 60 -18.77 -1.74 -14.78
C PRO A 60 -19.06 -1.91 -16.27
N PHE A 61 -19.23 -0.80 -17.01
CA PHE A 61 -19.50 -0.79 -18.45
C PHE A 61 -18.27 -1.09 -19.32
N THR A 62 -17.06 -1.05 -18.73
CA THR A 62 -15.78 -1.25 -19.44
C THR A 62 -15.12 -2.60 -19.14
N HIS A 63 -15.76 -3.43 -18.32
CA HIS A 63 -15.18 -4.70 -17.89
C HIS A 63 -15.33 -5.77 -18.98
N PRO A 64 -14.25 -6.42 -19.44
CA PRO A 64 -14.31 -7.37 -20.56
C PRO A 64 -15.08 -8.66 -20.25
N THR A 65 -15.33 -8.95 -18.98
CA THR A 65 -15.98 -10.20 -18.52
C THR A 65 -17.40 -9.99 -18.01
N ILE A 66 -17.97 -8.78 -18.14
CA ILE A 66 -19.34 -8.52 -17.68
C ILE A 66 -20.36 -9.06 -18.70
N SER A 67 -21.41 -9.71 -18.20
CA SER A 67 -22.49 -10.24 -19.05
C SER A 67 -23.47 -9.12 -19.43
N VAL A 68 -24.09 -9.22 -20.62
CA VAL A 68 -25.04 -8.22 -21.13
C VAL A 68 -26.27 -8.14 -20.22
N GLU A 69 -26.65 -9.27 -19.63
CA GLU A 69 -27.75 -9.39 -18.67
C GLU A 69 -27.43 -8.68 -17.35
N GLU A 70 -26.20 -8.79 -16.86
CA GLU A 70 -25.74 -8.11 -15.65
C GLU A 70 -25.65 -6.60 -15.85
N VAL A 71 -25.16 -6.14 -17.01
CA VAL A 71 -25.17 -4.71 -17.35
C VAL A 71 -26.60 -4.17 -17.34
N LYS A 72 -27.53 -4.86 -17.99
CA LYS A 72 -28.92 -4.42 -18.04
C LYS A 72 -29.60 -4.44 -16.67
N TYR A 73 -29.31 -5.46 -15.85
CA TYR A 73 -29.78 -5.49 -14.46
C TYR A 73 -29.26 -4.30 -13.65
N ILE A 74 -27.98 -3.96 -13.82
CA ILE A 74 -27.38 -2.80 -13.16
C ILE A 74 -28.04 -1.51 -13.65
N GLU A 75 -28.25 -1.32 -14.96
CA GLU A 75 -28.92 -0.13 -15.51
C GLU A 75 -30.37 0.02 -15.04
N ASP A 76 -31.13 -1.08 -15.00
CA ASP A 76 -32.55 -1.07 -14.60
C ASP A 76 -32.72 -0.82 -13.08
N ASN A 77 -31.74 -1.24 -12.27
CA ASN A 77 -31.74 -1.01 -10.81
C ASN A 77 -30.90 0.20 -10.39
N MET A 78 -30.27 0.89 -11.33
CA MET A 78 -29.50 2.10 -11.02
C MET A 78 -30.47 3.25 -10.80
N ASP A 79 -30.47 3.75 -9.56
CA ASP A 79 -31.28 4.89 -9.19
C ASP A 79 -30.78 6.13 -9.97
N LYS A 80 -31.56 6.56 -10.97
CA LYS A 80 -31.16 7.63 -11.91
C LYS A 80 -30.97 8.98 -11.22
N ASP A 81 -31.48 9.14 -10.00
CA ASP A 81 -31.20 10.31 -9.15
C ASP A 81 -29.76 10.35 -8.63
N ILE A 82 -29.01 9.23 -8.61
CA ILE A 82 -27.58 9.21 -8.23
C ILE A 82 -26.70 9.79 -9.35
N LEU A 83 -27.12 9.66 -10.62
CA LEU A 83 -26.44 10.24 -11.78
C LEU A 83 -26.77 11.72 -12.00
N ARG A 84 -27.75 12.24 -11.25
CA ARG A 84 -28.00 13.68 -11.22
C ARG A 84 -26.75 14.32 -10.64
N LYS A 85 -26.07 15.15 -11.44
CA LYS A 85 -24.96 15.99 -10.99
C LYS A 85 -25.52 17.10 -10.07
N ASP A 86 -26.12 16.68 -8.98
CA ASP A 86 -26.60 17.56 -7.95
C ASP A 86 -25.36 18.12 -7.26
N THR A 87 -25.32 19.45 -7.18
CA THR A 87 -24.25 20.16 -6.50
C THR A 87 -24.23 19.71 -5.04
N ILE A 88 -23.13 19.07 -4.63
CA ILE A 88 -22.97 18.53 -3.28
C ILE A 88 -23.19 19.68 -2.28
N ARG A 89 -24.21 19.55 -1.43
CA ARG A 89 -24.51 20.53 -0.39
C ARG A 89 -23.55 20.34 0.78
N TRP A 90 -22.32 20.82 0.63
CA TRP A 90 -21.25 20.71 1.65
C TRP A 90 -21.67 21.16 3.04
N LYS A 91 -22.47 22.24 3.12
CA LYS A 91 -23.01 22.70 4.40
C LYS A 91 -23.83 21.63 5.10
N ALA A 92 -24.73 20.95 4.37
CA ALA A 92 -25.57 19.89 4.93
C ALA A 92 -24.75 18.69 5.39
N VAL A 93 -23.72 18.31 4.63
CA VAL A 93 -22.78 17.23 4.99
C VAL A 93 -22.03 17.58 6.28
N LEU A 94 -21.45 18.78 6.35
CA LEU A 94 -20.69 19.25 7.51
C LEU A 94 -21.56 19.50 8.74
N THR A 95 -22.85 19.75 8.59
CA THR A 95 -23.78 19.87 9.73
C THR A 95 -24.42 18.54 10.13
N SER A 96 -24.16 17.45 9.41
CA SER A 96 -24.81 16.17 9.67
C SER A 96 -24.19 15.45 10.89
N LEU A 97 -25.05 14.95 11.77
CA LEU A 97 -24.64 14.22 12.98
C LEU A 97 -23.81 12.95 12.67
N PRO A 98 -24.15 12.13 11.65
CA PRO A 98 -23.37 10.93 11.34
C PRO A 98 -21.93 11.24 10.94
N VAL A 99 -21.69 12.34 10.22
CA VAL A 99 -20.34 12.76 9.82
C VAL A 99 -19.50 13.10 11.04
N TRP A 100 -20.03 13.86 11.99
CA TRP A 100 -19.34 14.17 13.24
C TRP A 100 -19.09 12.93 14.10
N ALA A 101 -20.03 11.98 14.14
CA ALA A 101 -19.84 10.72 14.85
C ALA A 101 -18.65 9.93 14.28
N ILE A 102 -18.54 9.85 12.95
CA ILE A 102 -17.42 9.19 12.27
C ILE A 102 -16.10 9.90 12.56
N ILE A 103 -16.07 11.24 12.47
CA ILE A 103 -14.87 12.04 12.76
C ILE A 103 -14.42 11.83 14.21
N ALA A 104 -15.33 11.92 15.16
CA ALA A 104 -15.03 11.73 16.57
C ALA A 104 -14.55 10.30 16.85
N ALA A 105 -15.16 9.28 16.23
CA ALA A 105 -14.74 7.89 16.35
C ALA A 105 -13.31 7.68 15.82
N HIS A 106 -13.00 8.22 14.64
CA HIS A 106 -11.65 8.13 14.07
C HIS A 106 -10.63 8.89 14.90
N PHE A 107 -10.97 10.09 15.36
CA PHE A 107 -10.11 10.87 16.25
C PHE A 107 -9.80 10.10 17.53
N LYS A 108 -10.82 9.55 18.19
CA LYS A 108 -10.65 8.75 19.40
C LYS A 108 -9.77 7.52 19.15
N ALA A 109 -10.01 6.80 18.06
CA ALA A 109 -9.22 5.62 17.71
C ALA A 109 -7.74 5.98 17.50
N ASN A 110 -7.47 7.03 16.72
CA ASN A 110 -6.11 7.51 16.47
C ASN A 110 -5.42 8.02 17.75
N TRP A 111 -6.15 8.78 18.57
CA TRP A 111 -5.63 9.27 19.85
C TRP A 111 -5.31 8.13 20.80
N ALA A 112 -6.22 7.16 20.97
CA ALA A 112 -6.00 6.01 21.83
C ALA A 112 -4.82 5.14 21.36
N ALA A 113 -4.69 4.93 20.05
CA ALA A 113 -3.54 4.23 19.48
C ALA A 113 -2.23 4.98 19.74
N TYR A 114 -2.22 6.30 19.55
CA TYR A 114 -1.04 7.13 19.82
C TYR A 114 -0.65 7.08 21.30
N VAL A 115 -1.61 7.26 22.20
CA VAL A 115 -1.37 7.18 23.66
C VAL A 115 -0.85 5.81 24.05
N MET A 116 -1.43 4.72 23.52
CA MET A 116 -0.90 3.37 23.79
C MET A 116 0.53 3.21 23.30
N LEU A 117 0.88 3.72 22.11
CA LEU A 117 2.24 3.64 21.57
C LEU A 117 3.24 4.45 22.39
N THR A 118 2.88 5.67 22.80
CA THR A 118 3.81 6.56 23.53
C THR A 118 3.96 6.20 25.00
N GLU A 119 2.91 5.69 25.64
CA GLU A 119 2.94 5.32 27.06
C GLU A 119 3.38 3.87 27.30
N LEU A 120 3.49 3.03 26.26
CA LEU A 120 3.97 1.65 26.40
C LEU A 120 5.34 1.56 27.10
N PRO A 121 6.37 2.35 26.72
CA PRO A 121 7.66 2.32 27.41
C PRO A 121 7.54 2.81 28.87
N THR A 122 6.75 3.87 29.09
CA THR A 122 6.51 4.44 30.42
C THR A 122 5.83 3.43 31.35
N PHE A 123 4.83 2.71 30.85
CA PHE A 123 4.11 1.68 31.58
C PHE A 123 5.03 0.52 31.97
N LEU A 124 5.84 0.01 31.03
CA LEU A 124 6.77 -1.09 31.29
C LEU A 124 7.82 -0.73 32.36
N VAL A 125 8.34 0.50 32.32
CA VAL A 125 9.32 0.94 33.32
C VAL A 125 8.66 1.24 34.66
N LYS A 126 7.56 1.99 34.69
CA LYS A 126 7.00 2.52 35.96
C LYS A 126 6.04 1.57 36.66
N ALA A 127 5.26 0.80 35.91
CA ALA A 127 4.23 -0.09 36.47
C ALA A 127 4.72 -1.54 36.62
N LEU A 128 5.58 -1.99 35.71
CA LEU A 128 6.11 -3.37 35.70
C LEU A 128 7.54 -3.47 36.26
N ASP A 129 8.16 -2.34 36.66
CA ASP A 129 9.55 -2.23 37.15
C ASP A 129 10.56 -2.95 36.23
N PHE A 130 10.30 -2.90 34.92
CA PHE A 130 11.15 -3.56 33.93
C PHE A 130 12.49 -2.82 33.85
N ARG A 131 13.58 -3.51 34.25
CA ARG A 131 14.94 -2.98 34.22
C ARG A 131 15.41 -2.90 32.77
N ILE A 132 15.61 -1.68 32.27
CA ILE A 132 16.24 -1.45 30.97
C ILE A 132 17.74 -1.30 31.22
N ASP A 133 18.44 -2.43 31.22
CA ASP A 133 19.90 -2.46 31.36
C ASP A 133 20.50 -1.78 30.11
N THR A 134 21.34 -0.76 30.32
CA THR A 134 22.06 -0.03 29.26
C THR A 134 23.51 -0.47 29.19
#